data_AF-A0A6G3LR28-F1
#
_entry.id   AF-A0A6G3LR28-F1
#
_cell.length_a   1.000
_cell.length_b   1.000
_cell.length_c   1.000
_cell.angle_alpha   90.00
_cell.angle_beta   90.00
_cell.angle_gamma   90.00
#
_symmetry.space_group_name_H-M   'P 1'
#
loop_
_entity.id
_entity.type
_entity.pdbx_description
1 polymer ?
#
loop_
_entity_poly.entity_id
_entity_poly.type
_entity_poly.pdbx_seq_one_letter_code
_entity_poly.pdbx_strand_id
1 'polypeptide(L)'
;MEEGWRLSVREALERARRQGAINAVVTVNEGAEGEAVRLEASGVAPRPIGVKDVIFTAGLRTTMGSRLFSDYVPAEDATVVTRLRRAGYVVIGKTNTHEFASGATTTSSIFGPTRNPHDPDRIAGGSSGGSAAAVAAGVLDAALGTDTAGSVRIPASLCGVYGMRPSPGLVPRGGVFPLAPTFDEVGVIAR
;
A
#
# COMPACT_ATOMS: atom_id res chain seq x y z
N MET A 1 23.95 15.62 1.07
CA MET A 1 23.27 14.34 0.81
C MET A 1 21.78 14.57 1.00
N GLU A 2 21.10 15.08 -0.03
CA GLU A 2 19.63 15.10 -0.06
C GLU A 2 19.16 13.75 -0.60
N GLU A 3 19.25 12.69 0.21
CA GLU A 3 18.62 11.42 -0.14
C GLU A 3 17.14 11.49 0.26
N GLY A 4 16.42 12.32 -0.48
CA GLY A 4 14.98 12.51 -0.34
C GLY A 4 14.16 11.48 -1.10
N TRP A 5 12.86 11.47 -0.81
CA TRP A 5 11.85 10.81 -1.64
C TRP A 5 11.99 11.27 -3.10
N ARG A 6 11.95 10.32 -4.03
CA ARG A 6 12.23 10.57 -5.45
C ARG A 6 10.99 11.04 -6.20
N LEU A 7 9.80 10.74 -5.69
CA LEU A 7 8.52 11.10 -6.29
C LEU A 7 7.83 12.23 -5.53
N SER A 8 7.37 13.24 -6.26
CA SER A 8 6.33 14.14 -5.78
C SER A 8 4.97 13.42 -5.68
N VAL A 9 4.04 13.98 -4.91
CA VAL A 9 2.66 13.46 -4.82
C VAL A 9 1.97 13.42 -6.18
N ARG A 10 2.13 14.47 -6.99
CA ARG A 10 1.58 14.55 -8.35
C ARG A 10 2.11 13.44 -9.25
N GLU A 11 3.43 13.24 -9.29
CA GLU A 11 4.02 12.18 -10.11
C GLU A 11 3.56 10.79 -9.67
N ALA A 12 3.46 10.54 -8.36
CA ALA A 12 2.96 9.28 -7.84
C ALA A 12 1.48 9.01 -8.24
N LEU A 13 0.62 10.04 -8.22
CA LEU A 13 -0.77 9.94 -8.69
C LEU A 13 -0.85 9.63 -10.18
N GLU A 14 -0.09 10.35 -11.01
CA GLU A 14 -0.05 10.11 -12.45
C GLU A 14 0.39 8.68 -12.77
N ARG A 15 1.42 8.18 -12.09
CA ARG A 15 1.90 6.80 -12.24
C ARG A 15 0.86 5.79 -11.74
N ALA A 16 0.20 6.06 -10.60
CA ALA A 16 -0.84 5.17 -10.07
C ALA A 16 -2.03 5.04 -11.03
N ARG A 17 -2.41 6.15 -11.70
CA ARG A 17 -3.47 6.15 -12.73
C ARG A 17 -3.03 5.44 -14.02
N ARG A 18 -1.74 5.46 -14.36
CA ARG A 18 -1.18 4.92 -15.62
C ARG A 18 -0.49 3.56 -15.50
N GLN A 19 -0.54 2.92 -14.35
CA GLN A 19 0.15 1.64 -14.05
C GLN A 19 -0.23 0.45 -14.96
N GLY A 20 -1.31 0.57 -15.75
CA GLY A 20 -1.70 -0.42 -16.75
C GLY A 20 -1.93 -1.82 -16.16
N ALA A 21 -1.41 -2.84 -16.85
CA ALA A 21 -1.64 -4.25 -16.52
C ALA A 21 -1.03 -4.71 -15.19
N ILE A 22 -0.20 -3.89 -14.53
CA ILE A 22 0.41 -4.22 -13.23
C ILE A 22 -0.67 -4.39 -12.15
N ASN A 23 -1.73 -3.56 -12.18
CA ASN A 23 -2.86 -3.65 -11.27
C ASN A 23 -2.46 -3.69 -9.77
N ALA A 24 -1.58 -2.75 -9.40
CA ALA A 24 -1.00 -2.59 -8.08
C ALA A 24 -1.76 -1.61 -7.18
N VAL A 25 -2.33 -0.52 -7.70
CA VAL A 25 -3.17 0.45 -6.96
C VAL A 25 -4.63 0.33 -7.41
N VAL A 26 -5.56 0.04 -6.51
CA VAL A 26 -6.96 -0.33 -6.85
C VAL A 26 -7.99 0.73 -6.45
N THR A 27 -7.58 1.68 -5.62
CA THR A 27 -8.35 2.89 -5.27
C THR A 27 -7.36 4.05 -5.23
N VAL A 28 -7.52 5.06 -6.08
CA VAL A 28 -6.67 6.27 -6.06
C VAL A 28 -7.28 7.32 -5.12
N ASN A 29 -6.44 8.04 -4.37
CA ASN A 29 -6.87 9.17 -3.55
C ASN A 29 -6.92 10.45 -4.40
N GLU A 30 -8.10 10.80 -4.90
CA GLU A 30 -8.30 12.02 -5.69
C GLU A 30 -8.05 13.32 -4.89
N GLY A 31 -8.05 13.25 -3.55
CA GLY A 31 -7.75 14.39 -2.67
C GLY A 31 -6.27 14.62 -2.37
N ALA A 32 -5.37 13.73 -2.82
CA ALA A 32 -3.96 13.73 -2.43
C ALA A 32 -3.19 15.01 -2.82
N GLU A 33 -3.45 15.60 -3.99
CA GLU A 33 -2.79 16.86 -4.37
C GLU A 33 -3.20 18.02 -3.45
N GLY A 34 -4.48 18.10 -3.09
CA GLY A 34 -4.97 19.11 -2.15
C GLY A 34 -4.36 18.92 -0.75
N GLU A 35 -4.15 17.68 -0.31
CA GLU A 35 -3.43 17.39 0.92
C GLU A 35 -1.96 17.84 0.85
N ALA A 36 -1.28 17.58 -0.27
CA ALA A 36 0.10 17.98 -0.49
C ALA A 36 0.27 19.50 -0.44
N VAL A 37 -0.58 20.25 -1.15
CA VAL A 37 -0.56 21.73 -1.15
C VAL A 37 -0.73 22.30 0.26
N ARG A 38 -1.61 21.71 1.09
CA ARG A 38 -1.80 22.15 2.47
C ARG A 38 -0.57 21.88 3.35
N LEU A 39 0.14 20.77 3.13
CA LEU A 39 1.38 20.46 3.84
C LEU A 39 2.50 21.42 3.42
N GLU A 40 2.65 21.69 2.13
CA GLU A 40 3.66 22.63 1.62
C GLU A 40 3.43 24.04 2.17
N ALA A 41 2.16 24.49 2.20
CA ALA A 41 1.79 25.78 2.79
C ALA A 41 2.09 25.89 4.30
N SER A 42 2.20 24.76 5.01
CA SER A 42 2.61 24.71 6.42
C SER A 42 4.11 24.43 6.61
N GLY A 43 4.90 24.41 5.53
CA GLY A 43 6.35 24.19 5.58
C GLY A 43 6.75 22.71 5.71
N VAL A 44 5.83 21.77 5.48
CA VAL A 44 6.10 20.32 5.51
C VAL A 44 6.21 19.78 4.09
N ALA A 45 7.38 19.23 3.73
CA ALA A 45 7.56 18.56 2.44
C ALA A 45 6.71 17.28 2.36
N PRO A 46 5.73 17.18 1.43
CA PRO A 46 4.81 16.06 1.35
C PRO A 46 5.50 14.82 0.77
N ARG A 47 5.23 13.65 1.35
CA ARG A 47 5.80 12.36 0.91
C ARG A 47 4.72 11.39 0.45
N PRO A 48 4.71 10.91 -0.80
CA PRO A 48 3.71 9.97 -1.29
C PRO A 48 3.85 8.60 -0.62
N ILE A 49 2.75 7.93 -0.25
CA ILE A 49 2.80 6.54 0.22
C ILE A 49 1.59 5.73 -0.23
N GLY A 50 1.81 4.46 -0.57
CA GLY A 50 0.72 3.50 -0.80
C GLY A 50 0.32 2.77 0.48
N VAL A 51 -0.96 2.39 0.58
CA VAL A 51 -1.49 1.68 1.75
C VAL A 51 -2.22 0.42 1.31
N LYS A 52 -1.78 -0.77 1.75
CA LYS A 52 -2.45 -2.03 1.42
C LYS A 52 -3.94 -2.01 1.75
N ASP A 53 -4.75 -2.58 0.87
CA ASP A 53 -6.21 -2.49 0.95
C ASP A 53 -6.89 -3.31 2.06
N VAL A 54 -6.14 -3.68 3.10
CA VAL A 54 -6.64 -4.20 4.39
C VAL A 54 -6.39 -3.24 5.56
N ILE A 55 -5.65 -2.16 5.32
CA ILE A 55 -5.36 -1.11 6.29
C ILE A 55 -6.36 0.02 6.05
N PHE A 56 -7.09 0.41 7.09
CA PHE A 56 -8.17 1.40 6.98
C PHE A 56 -7.59 2.78 6.71
N THR A 57 -8.25 3.51 5.83
CA THR A 57 -7.93 4.90 5.52
C THR A 57 -9.24 5.65 5.39
N ALA A 58 -9.46 6.63 6.26
CA ALA A 58 -10.70 7.39 6.34
C ALA A 58 -11.02 8.03 4.98
N GLY A 59 -12.26 7.86 4.52
CA GLY A 59 -12.73 8.43 3.26
C GLY A 59 -12.17 7.76 1.99
N LEU A 60 -11.34 6.70 2.10
CA LEU A 60 -10.88 5.90 0.96
C LEU A 60 -11.45 4.49 1.01
N ARG A 61 -12.10 4.09 -0.07
CA ARG A 61 -12.68 2.76 -0.25
C ARG A 61 -11.65 1.66 0.04
N THR A 62 -11.97 0.81 0.99
CA THR A 62 -11.10 -0.25 1.53
C THR A 62 -11.81 -1.59 1.43
N THR A 63 -11.42 -2.43 0.46
CA THR A 63 -12.24 -3.60 0.08
C THR A 63 -11.72 -4.93 0.60
N MET A 64 -10.52 -4.94 1.19
CA MET A 64 -9.82 -6.16 1.58
C MET A 64 -9.61 -7.12 0.39
N GLY A 65 -9.66 -6.61 -0.85
CA GLY A 65 -9.64 -7.43 -2.06
C GLY A 65 -10.86 -8.34 -2.21
N SER A 66 -11.96 -8.08 -1.49
CA SER A 66 -13.16 -8.94 -1.41
C SER A 66 -14.41 -8.25 -1.95
N ARG A 67 -15.32 -9.02 -2.57
CA ARG A 67 -16.61 -8.50 -3.06
C ARG A 67 -17.50 -8.07 -1.90
N LEU A 68 -17.34 -8.71 -0.75
CA LEU A 68 -18.11 -8.45 0.47
C LEU A 68 -17.95 -7.01 0.96
N PHE A 69 -16.80 -6.38 0.70
CA PHE A 69 -16.48 -5.02 1.11
C PHE A 69 -16.22 -4.09 -0.08
N SER A 70 -16.77 -4.42 -1.25
CA SER A 70 -16.52 -3.69 -2.50
C SER A 70 -16.76 -2.18 -2.39
N ASP A 71 -17.76 -1.77 -1.60
CA ASP A 71 -18.16 -0.37 -1.35
C ASP A 71 -17.82 0.14 0.06
N TYR A 72 -17.06 -0.62 0.86
CA TYR A 72 -16.75 -0.23 2.22
C TYR A 72 -15.78 0.97 2.25
N VAL A 73 -16.18 2.03 2.97
CA VAL A 73 -15.35 3.21 3.22
C VAL A 73 -15.20 3.38 4.74
N PRO A 74 -13.99 3.20 5.30
CA PRO A 74 -13.76 3.40 6.72
C PRO A 74 -14.06 4.84 7.15
N ALA A 75 -14.68 5.00 8.32
CA ALA A 75 -14.90 6.31 8.95
C ALA A 75 -13.62 6.86 9.59
N GLU A 76 -12.69 5.98 9.98
CA GLU A 76 -11.47 6.32 10.69
C GLU A 76 -10.23 5.72 10.02
N ASP A 77 -9.11 6.43 10.15
CA ASP A 77 -7.79 5.94 9.74
C ASP A 77 -7.30 4.84 10.69
N ALA A 78 -6.58 3.86 10.15
CA ALA A 78 -5.75 2.98 10.97
C ALA A 78 -4.71 3.80 11.74
N THR A 79 -4.31 3.35 12.93
CA THR A 79 -3.36 4.09 13.79
C THR A 79 -2.05 4.41 13.05
N VAL A 80 -1.56 3.49 12.22
CA VAL A 80 -0.36 3.70 11.39
C VAL A 80 -0.56 4.80 10.34
N VAL A 81 -1.74 4.89 9.73
CA VAL A 81 -2.09 5.91 8.73
C VAL A 81 -2.19 7.28 9.39
N THR A 82 -2.84 7.37 10.56
CA THR A 82 -2.89 8.60 11.36
C THR A 82 -1.48 9.11 11.69
N ARG A 83 -0.56 8.21 12.09
CA ARG A 83 0.83 8.57 12.40
C ARG A 83 1.59 9.05 11.16
N LEU A 84 1.40 8.39 10.01
CA LEU A 84 2.02 8.79 8.75
C LEU A 84 1.52 10.16 8.28
N ARG A 85 0.21 10.42 8.27
CA ARG A 85 -0.36 11.72 7.92
C ARG A 85 0.20 12.84 8.80
N ARG A 86 0.31 12.63 10.12
CA ARG A 86 0.94 13.58 11.05
C ARG A 86 2.42 13.82 10.74
N ALA A 87 3.11 12.82 10.20
CA ALA A 87 4.49 12.93 9.76
C ALA A 87 4.62 13.50 8.33
N GLY A 88 3.58 14.09 7.74
CA GLY A 88 3.65 14.72 6.41
C GLY A 88 3.58 13.76 5.22
N TYR A 89 3.14 12.52 5.45
CA TYR A 89 2.87 11.58 4.35
C TYR A 89 1.48 11.81 3.77
N VAL A 90 1.38 11.66 2.45
CA VAL A 90 0.14 11.75 1.68
C VAL A 90 -0.16 10.38 1.09
N VAL A 91 -1.32 9.82 1.42
CA VAL A 91 -1.76 8.53 0.89
C VAL A 91 -2.15 8.72 -0.58
N ILE A 92 -1.44 8.06 -1.49
CA ILE A 92 -1.70 8.11 -2.94
C ILE A 92 -2.87 7.21 -3.34
N GLY A 93 -3.02 6.10 -2.64
CA GLY A 93 -4.09 5.16 -2.91
C GLY A 93 -3.94 3.86 -2.15
N LYS A 94 -4.92 2.98 -2.37
CA LYS A 94 -4.98 1.64 -1.79
C LYS A 94 -4.32 0.64 -2.72
N THR A 95 -3.35 -0.12 -2.22
CA THR A 95 -2.65 -1.13 -3.02
C THR A 95 -3.37 -2.48 -2.98
N ASN A 96 -3.37 -3.18 -4.11
CA ASN A 96 -4.05 -4.45 -4.31
C ASN A 96 -3.54 -5.52 -3.34
N THR A 97 -4.41 -6.46 -2.99
CA THR A 97 -4.15 -7.51 -2.01
C THR A 97 -4.80 -8.81 -2.43
N HIS A 98 -4.24 -9.94 -2.01
CA HIS A 98 -5.02 -11.18 -1.96
C HIS A 98 -6.24 -10.98 -1.05
N GLU A 99 -7.39 -11.57 -1.39
CA GLU A 99 -8.63 -11.42 -0.61
C GLU A 99 -8.38 -11.73 0.88
N PHE A 100 -8.78 -10.80 1.75
CA PHE A 100 -8.56 -10.82 3.22
C PHE A 100 -7.10 -11.01 3.65
N ALA A 101 -6.15 -10.62 2.79
CA ALA A 101 -4.73 -10.91 2.94
C ALA A 101 -4.38 -12.42 2.96
N SER A 102 -5.30 -13.31 2.58
CA SER A 102 -5.20 -14.76 2.72
C SER A 102 -4.63 -15.44 1.46
N GLY A 103 -3.36 -15.20 1.16
CA GLY A 103 -2.67 -15.92 0.08
C GLY A 103 -1.35 -15.26 -0.36
N ALA A 104 -0.53 -16.02 -1.09
CA ALA A 104 0.86 -15.64 -1.38
C ALA A 104 1.10 -15.16 -2.82
N THR A 105 0.04 -14.89 -3.60
CA THR A 105 0.16 -14.63 -5.05
C THR A 105 -0.59 -13.39 -5.55
N THR A 106 -1.47 -12.80 -4.73
CA THR A 106 -2.37 -11.69 -5.10
C THR A 106 -3.19 -11.95 -6.38
N THR A 107 -3.67 -13.19 -6.56
CA THR A 107 -4.51 -13.59 -7.71
C THR A 107 -6.01 -13.63 -7.43
N SER A 108 -6.44 -13.72 -6.16
CA SER A 108 -7.87 -13.81 -5.79
C SER A 108 -8.59 -12.48 -5.65
N SER A 109 -7.89 -11.35 -5.78
CA SER A 109 -8.47 -10.03 -5.61
C SER A 109 -9.66 -9.81 -6.53
N ILE A 110 -10.69 -9.11 -6.04
CA ILE A 110 -11.81 -8.67 -6.88
C ILE A 110 -11.42 -7.80 -8.07
N PHE A 111 -10.28 -7.13 -8.00
CA PHE A 111 -9.77 -6.30 -9.08
C PHE A 111 -8.96 -7.11 -10.10
N GLY A 112 -8.87 -8.43 -9.93
CA GLY A 112 -7.99 -9.29 -10.69
C GLY A 112 -6.55 -9.32 -10.16
N PRO A 113 -5.68 -10.12 -10.79
CA PRO A 113 -4.34 -10.35 -10.31
C PRO A 113 -3.46 -9.10 -10.41
N THR A 114 -2.56 -8.92 -9.43
CA THR A 114 -1.39 -8.04 -9.60
C THR A 114 -0.30 -8.80 -10.35
N ARG A 115 0.24 -8.19 -11.41
CA ARG A 115 1.31 -8.77 -12.24
C ARG A 115 2.67 -8.30 -11.77
N ASN A 116 3.67 -9.17 -11.91
CA ASN A 116 5.05 -8.83 -11.54
C ASN A 116 5.63 -7.80 -12.53
N PRO A 117 6.21 -6.67 -12.07
CA PRO A 117 6.80 -5.68 -12.97
C PRO A 117 7.99 -6.19 -13.80
N HIS A 118 8.67 -7.25 -13.35
CA HIS A 118 9.78 -7.86 -14.09
C HIS A 118 9.33 -8.81 -15.20
N ASP A 119 8.13 -9.39 -15.06
CA ASP A 119 7.54 -10.32 -16.02
C ASP A 119 6.00 -10.37 -15.80
N PRO A 120 5.20 -9.75 -16.69
CA PRO A 120 3.76 -9.62 -16.49
C PRO A 120 3.00 -10.95 -16.52
N ASP A 121 3.61 -12.05 -17.00
CA ASP A 121 3.02 -13.39 -16.96
C ASP A 121 3.25 -14.11 -15.62
N ARG A 122 3.98 -13.48 -14.68
CA ARG A 122 4.25 -14.01 -13.34
C ARG A 122 3.51 -13.27 -12.24
N ILE A 123 3.38 -13.98 -11.12
CA ILE A 123 2.82 -13.44 -9.88
C ILE A 123 3.75 -12.39 -9.25
N ALA A 124 3.18 -11.35 -8.66
CA ALA A 124 3.89 -10.37 -7.84
C ALA A 124 4.20 -10.88 -6.41
N GLY A 125 3.80 -12.11 -6.08
CA GLY A 125 3.74 -12.60 -4.71
C GLY A 125 2.54 -12.03 -3.93
N GLY A 126 2.48 -12.27 -2.62
CA GLY A 126 1.33 -11.84 -1.83
C GLY A 126 1.44 -12.14 -0.33
N SER A 127 0.50 -11.65 0.47
CA SER A 127 -0.70 -10.95 0.00
C SER A 127 -0.50 -9.47 -0.30
N SER A 128 0.64 -8.87 0.05
CA SER A 128 0.96 -7.46 -0.27
C SER A 128 1.54 -7.28 -1.69
N GLY A 129 1.10 -8.08 -2.66
CA GLY A 129 1.60 -8.05 -4.04
C GLY A 129 1.45 -6.69 -4.70
N GLY A 130 0.32 -6.00 -4.52
CA GLY A 130 0.13 -4.64 -5.04
C GLY A 130 1.13 -3.63 -4.46
N SER A 131 1.43 -3.71 -3.16
CA SER A 131 2.43 -2.84 -2.53
C SER A 131 3.82 -3.06 -3.12
N ALA A 132 4.26 -4.31 -3.28
CA ALA A 132 5.58 -4.61 -3.83
C ALA A 132 5.68 -4.27 -5.32
N ALA A 133 4.65 -4.60 -6.10
CA ALA A 133 4.63 -4.29 -7.53
C ALA A 133 4.60 -2.78 -7.78
N ALA A 134 3.85 -2.00 -6.99
CA ALA A 134 3.86 -0.54 -7.11
C ALA A 134 5.25 0.05 -6.84
N VAL A 135 5.96 -0.44 -5.82
CA VAL A 135 7.31 0.03 -5.49
C VAL A 135 8.31 -0.39 -6.56
N ALA A 136 8.29 -1.65 -7.00
CA ALA A 136 9.19 -2.18 -8.01
C ALA A 136 9.01 -1.50 -9.38
N ALA A 137 7.78 -1.18 -9.75
CA ALA A 137 7.47 -0.44 -10.98
C ALA A 137 7.75 1.07 -10.88
N GLY A 138 8.22 1.57 -9.73
CA GLY A 138 8.43 2.99 -9.49
C GLY A 138 7.15 3.81 -9.52
N VAL A 139 5.99 3.20 -9.29
CA VAL A 139 4.71 3.90 -9.08
C VAL A 139 4.71 4.61 -7.73
N LEU A 140 5.34 3.99 -6.73
CA LEU A 140 5.52 4.51 -5.38
C LEU A 140 6.98 4.32 -4.95
N ASP A 141 7.48 5.16 -4.05
CA ASP A 141 8.80 4.95 -3.43
C ASP A 141 8.71 4.03 -2.20
N ALA A 142 7.58 4.07 -1.49
CA ALA A 142 7.27 3.10 -0.46
C ALA A 142 5.76 2.84 -0.35
N ALA A 143 5.43 1.71 0.26
CA ALA A 143 4.07 1.33 0.58
C ALA A 143 4.02 0.55 1.89
N LEU A 144 2.89 0.64 2.59
CA LEU A 144 2.57 -0.27 3.67
C LEU A 144 2.10 -1.62 3.11
N GLY A 145 2.45 -2.68 3.83
CA GLY A 145 1.90 -4.02 3.64
C GLY A 145 1.53 -4.65 4.99
N THR A 146 1.06 -5.90 4.94
CA THR A 146 0.87 -6.71 6.15
C THR A 146 1.54 -8.07 5.99
N ASP A 147 2.16 -8.56 7.05
CA ASP A 147 2.95 -9.79 7.08
C ASP A 147 2.50 -10.68 8.24
N THR A 148 1.65 -11.66 7.91
CA THR A 148 1.22 -12.72 8.84
C THR A 148 2.21 -13.89 8.81
N ALA A 149 2.55 -14.36 7.61
CA ALA A 149 3.43 -15.52 7.40
C ALA A 149 4.38 -15.32 6.20
N GLY A 150 4.77 -14.07 5.91
CA GLY A 150 5.61 -13.71 4.78
C GLY A 150 4.96 -12.71 3.82
N SER A 151 3.76 -12.22 4.12
CA SER A 151 2.96 -11.42 3.18
C SER A 151 3.53 -10.03 2.83
N VAL A 152 4.61 -9.58 3.46
CA VAL A 152 5.45 -8.45 2.99
C VAL A 152 6.72 -8.97 2.33
N ARG A 153 7.39 -9.94 2.96
CA ARG A 153 8.71 -10.43 2.53
C ARG A 153 8.66 -11.22 1.21
N ILE A 154 7.65 -12.06 1.01
CA ILE A 154 7.44 -12.84 -0.22
C ILE A 154 7.27 -11.92 -1.43
N PRO A 155 6.28 -11.00 -1.47
CA PRO A 155 6.12 -10.13 -2.64
C PRO A 155 7.31 -9.18 -2.83
N ALA A 156 7.97 -8.74 -1.75
CA ALA A 156 9.19 -7.93 -1.86
C ALA A 156 10.33 -8.70 -2.57
N SER A 157 10.56 -9.96 -2.19
CA SER A 157 11.54 -10.84 -2.85
C SER A 157 11.22 -11.04 -4.34
N LEU A 158 9.97 -11.38 -4.66
CA LEU A 158 9.55 -11.64 -6.05
C LEU A 158 9.58 -10.38 -6.93
N CYS A 159 9.32 -9.21 -6.36
CA CYS A 159 9.36 -7.94 -7.07
C CYS A 159 10.74 -7.25 -6.99
N GLY A 160 11.74 -7.83 -6.32
CA GLY A 160 13.09 -7.27 -6.25
C GLY A 160 13.20 -5.94 -5.47
N VAL A 161 12.47 -5.82 -4.36
CA VAL A 161 12.45 -4.62 -3.49
C VAL A 161 12.66 -4.99 -2.03
N TYR A 162 12.92 -4.01 -1.17
CA TYR A 162 13.06 -4.25 0.27
C TYR A 162 11.69 -4.42 0.93
N GLY A 163 11.53 -5.44 1.77
CA GLY A 163 10.32 -5.67 2.56
C GLY A 163 10.65 -6.03 4.00
N MET A 164 10.25 -5.18 4.95
CA MET A 164 10.51 -5.36 6.37
C MET A 164 9.25 -5.76 7.12
N ARG A 165 9.30 -6.92 7.78
CA ARG A 165 8.38 -7.29 8.86
C ARG A 165 9.03 -6.86 10.19
N PRO A 166 8.42 -5.94 10.96
CA PRO A 166 8.97 -5.52 12.25
C PRO A 166 8.86 -6.62 13.31
N SER A 167 9.53 -6.41 14.44
CA SER A 167 9.32 -7.23 15.65
C SER A 167 7.85 -7.16 16.08
N PRO A 168 7.25 -8.27 16.53
CA PRO A 168 5.84 -8.29 16.88
C PRO A 168 5.44 -7.21 17.90
N GLY A 169 4.33 -6.52 17.65
CA GLY A 169 3.81 -5.46 18.51
C GLY A 169 4.50 -4.09 18.40
N LEU A 170 5.57 -3.95 17.61
CA LEU A 170 6.26 -2.67 17.43
C LEU A 170 5.40 -1.64 16.69
N VAL A 171 4.66 -2.08 15.67
CA VAL A 171 3.77 -1.22 14.87
C VAL A 171 2.32 -1.47 15.30
N PRO A 172 1.53 -0.42 15.59
CA PRO A 172 0.14 -0.60 16.02
C PRO A 172 -0.72 -1.15 14.87
N ARG A 173 -1.68 -2.01 15.23
CA ARG A 173 -2.54 -2.74 14.29
C ARG A 173 -4.01 -2.32 14.36
N GLY A 174 -4.32 -1.32 15.17
CA GLY A 174 -5.66 -0.72 15.24
C GLY A 174 -6.07 -0.16 13.87
N GLY A 175 -7.23 -0.59 13.39
CA GLY A 175 -7.74 -0.27 12.05
C GLY A 175 -7.11 -1.08 10.92
N VAL A 176 -6.53 -2.24 11.20
CA VAL A 176 -6.11 -3.21 10.19
C VAL A 176 -7.06 -4.40 10.23
N PHE A 177 -7.59 -4.81 9.08
CA PHE A 177 -8.44 -5.99 8.98
C PHE A 177 -7.63 -7.25 9.36
N PRO A 178 -8.08 -8.04 10.34
CA PRO A 178 -7.29 -9.15 10.86
C PRO A 178 -7.31 -10.37 9.92
N LEU A 179 -6.17 -11.06 9.82
CA LEU A 179 -6.09 -12.41 9.26
C LEU A 179 -5.80 -13.41 10.37
N ALA A 180 -4.71 -13.20 11.12
CA ALA A 180 -4.35 -13.97 12.31
C ALA A 180 -3.75 -13.02 13.37
N PRO A 181 -4.57 -12.50 14.31
CA PRO A 181 -4.19 -11.40 15.20
C PRO A 181 -2.95 -11.61 16.09
N THR A 182 -2.46 -12.83 16.26
CA THR A 182 -1.21 -13.10 17.01
C THR A 182 0.04 -13.06 16.14
N PHE A 183 -0.11 -13.08 14.81
CA PHE A 183 0.97 -13.13 13.83
C PHE A 183 1.04 -11.91 12.92
N ASP A 184 -0.10 -11.25 12.70
CA ASP A 184 -0.25 -10.10 11.82
C ASP A 184 0.64 -8.94 12.27
N GLU A 185 1.49 -8.46 11.37
CA GLU A 185 2.26 -7.24 11.56
C GLU A 185 2.11 -6.31 10.35
N VAL A 186 2.09 -5.00 10.59
CA VAL A 186 2.16 -4.00 9.51
C VAL A 186 3.64 -3.82 9.15
N GLY A 187 3.98 -4.06 7.89
CA GLY A 187 5.33 -3.91 7.36
C GLY A 187 5.46 -2.78 6.36
N VAL A 188 6.70 -2.48 5.99
CA VAL A 188 7.04 -1.46 4.99
C VAL A 188 7.73 -2.14 3.82
N ILE A 189 7.40 -1.69 2.61
CA ILE A 189 8.05 -2.07 1.36
C ILE A 189 8.60 -0.80 0.71
N ALA A 190 9.87 -0.79 0.31
CA ALA A 190 10.57 0.39 -0.23
C ALA A 190 11.71 0.00 -1.20
N ARG A 191 12.29 0.98 -1.89
CA ARG A 191 13.39 0.82 -2.86
C ARG A 191 14.55 1.79 -2.59
#